data_AF-A0A841IJM6-F1
#
_entry.id   AF-A0A841IJM6-F1
#
_cell.length_a   1.000
_cell.length_b   1.000
_cell.length_c   1.000
_cell.angle_alpha   90.00
_cell.angle_beta   90.00
_cell.angle_gamma   90.00
#
_symmetry.space_group_name_H-M   'P 1'
#
loop_
_entity.id
_entity.type
_entity.pdbx_description
1 polymer ?
#
loop_
_entity_poly.entity_id
_entity_poly.type
_entity_poly.pdbx_seq_one_letter_code
_entity_poly.pdbx_strand_id
1 'polypeptide(L)' 'MAMWAADNRAGRVREGLTLLLSQGLIEDFEIRPDDEHPYRVTMPAGVIALNENQVAHFLLGVVTARFGPLARRCGSGS' A
#
# COMPACT_ATOMS: atom_id res chain seq x y z
N MET A 1 10.90 20.79 18.80
CA MET A 1 11.06 19.74 17.76
C MET A 1 9.69 19.16 17.45
N ALA A 2 8.99 19.73 16.47
CA ALA A 2 7.68 19.23 16.02
C ALA A 2 7.36 19.87 14.65
N MET A 3 7.87 19.28 13.55
CA MET A 3 7.52 19.74 12.19
C MET A 3 7.76 18.68 11.08
N TRP A 4 7.80 17.37 11.38
CA TRP A 4 8.25 16.35 10.41
C TRP A 4 7.51 14.99 10.47
N ALA A 5 6.33 14.90 11.08
CA ALA A 5 5.61 13.63 11.20
C ALA A 5 4.62 13.37 10.04
N ALA A 6 3.96 14.41 9.53
CA ALA A 6 2.93 14.28 8.50
C ALA A 6 3.52 14.07 7.09
N ASP A 7 4.56 14.83 6.74
CA ASP A 7 5.20 14.78 5.41
C ASP A 7 5.81 13.39 5.10
N ASN A 8 6.32 12.74 6.14
CA ASN A 8 6.91 11.41 6.02
C ASN A 8 5.86 10.32 5.74
N ARG A 9 4.61 10.48 6.20
CA ARG A 9 3.61 9.42 6.08
C ARG A 9 3.03 9.33 4.66
N ALA A 10 2.68 10.47 4.05
CA ALA A 10 2.27 10.50 2.65
C ALA A 10 3.39 10.03 1.70
N GLY A 11 4.64 10.42 1.99
CA GLY A 11 5.83 9.92 1.28
C GLY A 11 5.96 8.39 1.34
N ARG A 12 5.89 7.80 2.54
CA ARG A 12 5.93 6.34 2.72
C ARG A 12 4.78 5.61 2.03
N VAL A 13 3.57 6.18 2.02
CA VAL A 13 2.43 5.60 1.31
C VAL A 13 2.70 5.58 -0.20
N ARG A 14 3.17 6.70 -0.77
CA ARG A 14 3.52 6.78 -2.18
C ARG A 14 4.60 5.77 -2.55
N GLU A 15 5.65 5.65 -1.76
CA GLU A 15 6.71 4.65 -1.95
C GLU A 15 6.14 3.23 -1.90
N GLY A 16 5.30 2.92 -0.91
CA GLY A 16 4.64 1.62 -0.79
C GLY A 16 3.79 1.27 -2.01
N LEU A 17 2.95 2.19 -2.48
CA LEU A 17 2.12 2.00 -3.67
C LEU A 17 2.98 1.83 -4.94
N THR A 18 4.08 2.59 -5.04
CA THR A 18 5.04 2.46 -6.15
C THR A 18 5.70 1.08 -6.16
N LEU A 19 6.05 0.54 -4.99
CA LEU A 19 6.59 -0.82 -4.86
C LEU A 19 5.57 -1.90 -5.22
N LEU A 20 4.28 -1.70 -4.93
CA LEU A 20 3.24 -2.64 -5.35
C LEU A 20 3.04 -2.60 -6.86
N LEU A 21 3.04 -1.40 -7.46
CA LEU A 21 2.90 -1.22 -8.91
C LEU A 21 4.06 -1.88 -9.67
N SER A 22 5.30 -1.69 -9.22
CA SER A 22 6.48 -2.29 -9.87
C SER A 22 6.51 -3.82 -9.78
N GLN A 23 5.79 -4.41 -8.82
CA GLN A 23 5.61 -5.85 -8.68
C GLN A 23 4.36 -6.38 -9.41
N GLY A 24 3.59 -5.52 -10.06
CA GLY A 24 2.34 -5.87 -10.74
C GLY A 24 1.22 -6.30 -9.77
N LEU A 25 1.29 -5.86 -8.51
CA LEU A 25 0.28 -6.20 -7.49
C LEU A 25 -0.93 -5.27 -7.52
N ILE A 26 -0.75 -4.08 -8.11
CA ILE A 26 -1.79 -3.13 -8.45
C ILE A 26 -1.58 -2.71 -9.91
N GLU A 27 -2.62 -2.22 -10.58
CA GLU A 27 -2.54 -1.80 -11.98
C GLU A 27 -2.12 -0.33 -12.12
N ASP A 28 -2.58 0.51 -11.20
CA ASP A 28 -2.25 1.95 -11.16
C ASP A 28 -2.61 2.55 -9.78
N PHE A 29 -2.16 3.77 -9.50
CA PHE A 29 -2.66 4.55 -8.37
C PHE A 29 -2.60 6.07 -8.62
N GLU A 30 -3.52 6.80 -7.99
CA GLU A 30 -3.60 8.26 -8.04
C GLU A 30 -3.68 8.84 -6.62
N ILE A 31 -3.02 9.98 -6.39
CA ILE A 31 -3.07 10.71 -5.12
C ILE A 31 -3.71 12.08 -5.34
N ARG A 32 -4.88 12.31 -4.75
CA ARG A 32 -5.66 13.53 -4.80
C ARG A 32 -5.76 14.14 -3.40
N PRO A 33 -4.80 14.98 -2.98
CA PRO A 33 -4.69 15.42 -1.59
C PRO A 33 -5.91 16.20 -1.07
N ASP A 34 -6.71 16.76 -1.97
CA ASP A 34 -7.89 17.56 -1.64
C ASP A 34 -9.19 16.73 -1.53
N ASP A 35 -9.16 15.42 -1.83
CA ASP A 35 -10.31 14.51 -1.68
C ASP A 35 -10.40 13.97 -0.23
N GLU A 36 -11.62 13.66 0.24
CA GLU A 36 -11.84 12.95 1.52
C GLU A 36 -11.12 11.58 1.56
N HIS A 37 -11.00 10.96 0.38
CA HIS A 37 -10.31 9.68 0.16
C HIS A 37 -9.19 9.91 -0.86
N PRO A 38 -8.05 10.45 -0.41
CA PRO A 38 -7.01 10.96 -1.31
C PRO A 38 -6.26 9.88 -2.10
N TYR A 39 -6.35 8.60 -1.72
CA TYR A 39 -5.61 7.53 -2.38
C TYR A 39 -6.55 6.67 -3.22
N ARG A 40 -6.36 6.65 -4.54
CA ARG A 40 -7.10 5.78 -5.45
C ARG A 40 -6.17 4.68 -5.94
N VAL A 41 -6.54 3.43 -5.71
CA VAL A 41 -5.76 2.26 -6.14
C VAL A 41 -6.56 1.48 -7.17
N THR A 42 -5.99 1.27 -8.35
CA THR A 42 -6.60 0.48 -9.42
C THR A 42 -6.16 -0.97 -9.29
N MET A 43 -7.15 -1.86 -9.21
CA MET A 43 -6.99 -3.29 -9.15
C MET A 43 -7.77 -3.93 -10.31
N PRO A 44 -7.49 -5.19 -10.67
CA PRO A 44 -8.29 -5.92 -11.66
C PRO A 44 -9.79 -5.98 -11.31
N ALA A 45 -10.13 -5.87 -10.02
CA ALA A 45 -11.50 -5.86 -9.51
C ALA A 45 -12.17 -4.47 -9.55
N GLY A 46 -11.43 -3.40 -9.83
CA GLY A 46 -11.91 -2.02 -9.85
C GLY A 46 -11.02 -1.03 -9.09
N VAL A 47 -11.48 0.23 -9.01
CA VAL A 47 -10.78 1.32 -8.33
C VAL A 47 -11.28 1.46 -6.89
N ILE A 48 -10.36 1.49 -5.93
CA ILE A 48 -10.66 1.64 -4.51
C ILE A 48 -10.18 3.01 -4.04
N ALA A 49 -11.08 3.82 -3.51
CA ALA A 49 -10.76 5.09 -2.87
C ALA A 49 -10.53 4.87 -1.36
N LEU A 50 -9.39 5.34 -0.86
CA LEU A 50 -8.89 5.07 0.49
C LEU A 50 -8.47 6.37 1.16
N ASN A 51 -8.75 6.47 2.45
CA ASN A 51 -8.10 7.45 3.32
C ASN A 51 -6.73 6.95 3.79
N GLU A 52 -6.01 7.80 4.51
CA GLU A 52 -4.63 7.54 4.95
C GLU A 52 -4.48 6.31 5.86
N ASN A 53 -5.48 6.03 6.70
CA ASN A 53 -5.45 4.84 7.54
C ASN A 53 -5.75 3.60 6.71
N GLN A 54 -6.74 3.65 5.83
CA GLN A 54 -7.14 2.53 4.99
C GLN A 54 -6.02 2.13 4.02
N VAL A 55 -5.33 3.09 3.40
CA VAL A 55 -4.20 2.79 2.49
C VAL A 55 -3.03 2.15 3.23
N ALA A 56 -2.75 2.53 4.47
CA ALA A 56 -1.72 1.88 5.27
C ALA A 56 -2.07 0.40 5.56
N HIS A 57 -3.34 0.12 5.90
CA HIS A 57 -3.81 -1.25 6.10
C HIS A 57 -3.82 -2.05 4.80
N PHE A 58 -4.17 -1.42 3.68
CA PHE A 58 -4.11 -2.02 2.36
C PHE A 58 -2.68 -2.46 2.03
N LEU A 59 -1.69 -1.57 2.18
CA LEU A 59 -0.27 -1.87 1.95
C LEU A 59 0.20 -3.06 2.81
N LEU A 60 -0.14 -3.05 4.11
CA LEU A 60 0.17 -4.16 5.01
C LEU A 60 -0.50 -5.47 4.56
N GLY A 61 -1.77 -5.42 4.17
CA GLY A 61 -2.53 -6.57 3.67
C GLY A 61 -1.93 -7.17 2.40
N VAL A 62 -1.54 -6.35 1.43
CA VAL A 62 -0.91 -6.83 0.19
C VAL A 62 0.45 -7.46 0.47
N VAL A 63 1.29 -6.82 1.29
CA VAL A 63 2.61 -7.36 1.66
C VAL A 63 2.47 -8.69 2.40
N THR A 64 1.57 -8.78 3.38
CA THR A 64 1.34 -10.02 4.13
C THR A 64 0.77 -11.13 3.24
N ALA A 65 -0.12 -10.83 2.30
CA ALA A 65 -0.61 -11.79 1.31
C ALA A 65 0.52 -12.29 0.39
N ARG A 66 1.41 -11.39 -0.05
CA ARG A 66 2.52 -11.71 -0.97
C ARG A 66 3.62 -12.55 -0.33
N PHE A 67 3.98 -12.26 0.92
CA PHE A 67 5.10 -12.90 1.63
C PHE A 67 4.66 -14.00 2.61
N GLY A 68 3.39 -14.04 3.02
CA GLY A 68 2.87 -15.07 3.92
C GLY A 68 3.12 -16.52 3.44
N PRO A 69 2.91 -16.84 2.14
CA PRO A 69 3.26 -18.16 1.60
C PRO A 69 4.77 -18.47 1.68
N LEU A 70 5.64 -17.48 1.53
CA LEU A 70 7.10 -17.66 1.63
C LEU A 70 7.52 -17.96 3.07
N ALA A 71 6.94 -17.25 4.04
CA ALA A 71 7.19 -17.49 5.46
C ALA A 71 6.77 -18.92 5.87
N ARG A 72 5.60 -19.39 5.40
CA ARG A 72 5.12 -20.75 5.67
C ARG A 72 5.99 -21.85 5.04
N ARG A 73 6.54 -21.61 3.85
CA ARG A 73 7.43 -22.57 3.17
C ARG A 73 8.81 -22.64 3.82
N CYS A 74 9.32 -21.54 4.38
CA CYS A 74 10.60 -21.51 5.08
C CYS A 74 10.57 -22.31 6.41
N GLY A 75 9.42 -22.40 7.07
CA GLY A 75 9.23 -23.20 8.29
C GLY A 75 8.95 -24.70 8.06
N SER A 76 8.82 -25.13 6.81
CA SER A 76 8.47 -26.51 6.41
C SER A 76 9.68 -27.28 5.83
N GLY A 77 10.90 -26.80 6.04
CA GLY A 77 12.11 -27.57 5.77
C GLY A 77 12.44 -28.50 6.92
N SER A 78 11.75 -29.65 6.97
CA SER A 78 12.12 -30.86 7.72
C SER A 78 12.27 -32.01 6.73
#